data_AF-A0A0M2UVS9-F1
#
_entry.id   AF-A0A0M2UVS9-F1
#
_cell.length_a   1.000
_cell.length_b   1.000
_cell.length_c   1.000
_cell.angle_alpha   90.00
_cell.angle_beta   90.00
_cell.angle_gamma   90.00
#
_symmetry.space_group_name_H-M   'P 1'
#
loop_
_entity.id
_entity.type
_entity.pdbx_description
1 polymer ?
#
loop_
_entity_poly.entity_id
_entity_poly.type
_entity_poly.pdbx_seq_one_letter_code
_entity_poly.pdbx_strand_id
1 'polypeptide(L)' 'MATTMKQENKSIKVKQYIIDDNGRKVAAIIEMEELNRLEELLEDLSDIKSIEDRKNEPDEDYETYSTKRKSQL' A
#
# COMPACT_ATOMS: atom_id res chain seq x y z
N MET A 1 -5.75 -18.62 -11.67
CA MET A 1 -7.03 -17.93 -11.41
C MET A 1 -6.79 -16.45 -11.64
N ALA A 2 -7.50 -15.83 -12.58
CA ALA A 2 -7.34 -14.40 -12.86
C ALA A 2 -8.22 -13.63 -11.86
N THR A 3 -7.62 -13.08 -10.82
CA THR A 3 -8.29 -12.15 -9.93
C THR A 3 -8.43 -10.82 -10.67
N THR A 4 -9.58 -10.61 -11.30
CA THR A 4 -9.93 -9.30 -11.87
C THR A 4 -10.07 -8.32 -10.72
N MET A 5 -9.03 -7.54 -10.43
CA MET A 5 -9.16 -6.39 -9.55
C MET A 5 -10.11 -5.40 -10.25
N LYS A 6 -11.33 -5.27 -9.75
CA LYS A 6 -12.20 -4.14 -10.11
C LYS A 6 -11.51 -2.88 -9.62
N GLN A 7 -10.74 -2.23 -10.48
CA GLN A 7 -10.30 -0.86 -10.26
C GLN A 7 -11.54 0.04 -10.35
N GLU A 8 -12.28 0.15 -9.24
CA GLU A 8 -13.12 1.31 -9.03
C GLU A 8 -12.18 2.50 -8.84
N ASN A 9 -12.05 3.33 -9.88
CA ASN A 9 -11.35 4.61 -9.79
C ASN A 9 -12.12 5.55 -8.85
N LYS A 10 -12.10 5.28 -7.54
CA LYS A 10 -12.63 6.19 -6.52
C LYS A 10 -11.67 7.35 -6.36
N SER A 11 -12.01 8.45 -7.00
CA SER A 11 -11.36 9.75 -6.81
C SER A 11 -11.26 10.09 -5.32
N ILE A 12 -10.12 10.67 -4.92
CA ILE A 12 -9.91 11.14 -3.55
C ILE A 12 -10.94 12.22 -3.22
N LYS A 13 -11.65 12.06 -2.10
CA LYS A 13 -12.67 13.01 -1.64
C LYS A 13 -12.02 14.17 -0.90
N VAL A 14 -11.69 15.22 -1.65
CA VAL A 14 -11.12 16.46 -1.10
C VAL A 14 -12.22 17.45 -0.72
N LYS A 15 -12.21 17.92 0.53
CA LYS A 15 -13.11 18.98 0.98
C LYS A 15 -12.64 20.35 0.51
N GLN A 16 -11.36 20.63 0.67
CA GLN A 16 -10.76 21.93 0.36
C GLN A 16 -9.29 21.78 0.00
N TYR A 17 -8.78 22.66 -0.86
CA TYR A 17 -7.36 22.80 -1.11
C TYR A 17 -6.81 24.04 -0.39
N ILE A 18 -5.61 23.93 0.15
CA ILE A 18 -4.81 25.06 0.62
C ILE A 18 -3.97 25.53 -0.56
N ILE A 19 -4.05 26.82 -0.87
CA ILE A 19 -3.42 27.45 -2.03
C ILE A 19 -2.36 28.43 -1.53
N ASP A 20 -1.17 28.41 -2.13
CA ASP A 20 -0.10 29.36 -1.83
C ASP A 20 -0.33 30.74 -2.48
N ASP A 21 0.56 31.69 -2.18
CA ASP A 21 0.49 33.05 -2.71
C ASP A 21 0.65 33.13 -4.24
N ASN A 22 1.16 32.07 -4.88
CA ASN A 22 1.30 31.96 -6.33
C ASN A 22 0.10 31.24 -6.99
N GLY A 23 -0.96 30.93 -6.23
CA GLY A 23 -2.13 30.23 -6.73
C GLY A 23 -1.96 28.72 -6.88
N ARG A 24 -0.90 28.11 -6.33
CA ARG A 24 -0.61 26.67 -6.42
C ARG A 24 -1.22 25.93 -5.24
N LYS A 25 -1.85 24.79 -5.49
CA LYS A 25 -2.37 23.90 -4.44
C LYS A 25 -1.20 23.22 -3.73
N VAL A 26 -1.04 23.49 -2.44
CA VAL A 26 0.07 22.96 -1.62
C VAL A 26 -0.37 21.90 -0.63
N ALA A 27 -1.65 21.86 -0.27
CA ALA A 27 -2.21 20.80 0.58
C ALA A 27 -3.71 20.59 0.30
N ALA A 28 -4.23 19.45 0.76
CA ALA A 28 -5.64 19.08 0.68
C ALA A 28 -6.17 18.77 2.08
N ILE A 29 -7.35 19.29 2.39
CA ILE A 29 -8.11 18.95 3.58
C ILE A 29 -9.09 17.84 3.17
N ILE A 30 -9.01 16.70 3.86
CA ILE A 30 -9.85 15.52 3.65
C ILE A 30 -10.53 15.13 4.98
N GLU A 31 -11.56 14.30 4.90
CA GLU A 31 -12.13 13.67 6.10
C GLU A 31 -11.17 12.64 6.69
N MET A 32 -11.29 12.39 8.00
CA MET A 32 -10.51 11.33 8.66
C MET A 32 -10.82 9.95 8.09
N GLU A 33 -12.08 9.65 7.73
CA GLU A 33 -12.38 8.35 7.10
C GLU A 33 -11.70 8.20 5.73
N GLU A 34 -11.56 9.31 5.00
CA GLU A 34 -10.87 9.30 3.72
C GLU A 34 -9.36 9.10 3.91
N LEU A 35 -8.75 9.71 4.92
CA LEU A 35 -7.36 9.48 5.27
C LEU A 35 -7.10 8.00 5.56
N ASN A 36 -7.90 7.39 6.45
CA ASN A 36 -7.75 5.97 6.82
C ASN A 36 -7.86 5.05 5.60
N ARG A 37 -8.83 5.32 4.69
CA ARG A 37 -8.98 4.56 3.45
C ARG A 37 -7.76 4.66 2.54
N LEU A 38 -7.13 5.84 2.48
CA LEU A 38 -5.93 6.05 1.68
C LEU A 38 -4.72 5.35 2.30
N GLU A 39 -4.61 5.35 3.62
CA GLU A 39 -3.55 4.61 4.33
C GLU A 39 -3.64 3.11 4.06
N GLU A 40 -4.82 2.50 4.20
CA GLU A 40 -5.06 1.09 3.85
C GLU A 40 -4.69 0.79 2.39
N LEU A 41 -5.12 1.64 1.45
CA LEU A 41 -4.80 1.46 0.03
C LEU A 41 -3.29 1.54 -0.24
N LEU A 42 -2.58 2.44 0.44
CA LEU A 42 -1.12 2.58 0.28
C LEU A 42 -0.36 1.39 0.87
N GLU A 43 -0.83 0.85 2.00
CA GLU A 43 -0.30 -0.38 2.58
C GLU A 43 -0.46 -1.55 1.59
N ASP A 44 -1.68 -1.80 1.09
CA ASP A 44 -1.95 -2.88 0.14
C ASP A 44 -1.05 -2.79 -1.10
N LEU A 45 -0.83 -1.59 -1.64
CA LEU A 45 0.06 -1.37 -2.77
C LEU A 45 1.53 -1.66 -2.41
N SER A 46 1.96 -1.33 -1.20
CA SER A 46 3.29 -1.63 -0.69
C SER A 46 3.50 -3.14 -0.54
N ASP A 47 2.49 -3.87 -0.05
CA ASP A 47 2.53 -5.32 0.07
C ASP A 47 2.61 -6.01 -1.30
N ILE A 48 1.79 -5.55 -2.27
CA ILE A 48 1.84 -6.06 -3.65
C ILE A 48 3.23 -5.83 -4.26
N LYS A 49 3.79 -4.63 -4.09
CA LYS A 49 5.14 -4.33 -4.56
C LYS A 49 6.18 -5.23 -3.90
N SER A 50 6.04 -5.48 -2.60
CA SER A 50 6.94 -6.38 -1.87
C SER A 50 6.87 -7.81 -2.41
N ILE A 51 5.70 -8.30 -2.82
CA ILE A 51 5.56 -9.60 -3.49
C ILE A 51 6.22 -9.59 -4.87
N GLU A 52 6.05 -8.51 -5.64
CA GLU A 52 6.66 -8.38 -6.97
C GLU A 52 8.19 -8.34 -6.89
N ASP A 53 8.75 -7.56 -5.96
CA ASP A 53 10.20 -7.45 -5.75
C ASP A 53 10.81 -8.81 -5.35
N ARG A 54 10.05 -9.64 -4.63
CA ARG A 54 10.47 -10.97 -4.16
C ARG A 54 10.17 -12.10 -5.14
N LYS A 55 9.61 -11.81 -6.31
CA LYS A 55 9.16 -12.82 -7.30
C LYS A 55 10.27 -13.78 -7.77
N ASN A 56 11.53 -13.33 -7.74
CA ASN A 56 12.69 -14.12 -8.17
C ASN A 56 13.52 -14.64 -6.99
N GLU A 57 13.08 -14.43 -5.75
CA GLU A 57 13.73 -15.04 -4.59
C GLU A 57 13.55 -16.57 -4.63
N PRO A 58 14.57 -17.35 -4.23
CA PRO A 58 14.42 -18.78 -4.12
C PRO A 58 13.40 -19.12 -3.03
N ASP A 59 12.47 -20.01 -3.35
CA ASP A 59 11.53 -20.54 -2.37
C ASP A 59 12.27 -21.33 -1.28
N GLU A 60 11.89 -21.11 -0.02
CA GLU A 60 12.37 -21.90 1.12
C GLU A 60 11.24 -22.80 1.60
N ASP A 61 11.51 -24.09 1.75
CA ASP A 61 10.58 -25.04 2.34
C ASP A 61 10.27 -24.67 3.80
N TYR A 62 9.02 -24.89 4.23
CA TYR A 62 8.56 -24.51 5.55
C TYR A 62 9.37 -25.16 6.69
N GLU A 63 9.72 -26.44 6.57
CA GLU A 63 10.47 -27.13 7.63
C GLU A 63 11.92 -26.63 7.71
N THR A 64 12.51 -26.34 6.55
CA THR A 64 13.84 -25.71 6.46
C THR A 64 13.85 -24.34 7.13
N TYR A 65 12.88 -23.48 6.78
CA TYR A 65 12.71 -22.16 7.40
C TYR A 65 12.47 -22.26 8.92
N SER A 66 11.57 -23.14 9.36
CA SER A 66 11.18 -23.33 10.76
C SER A 66 12.36 -23.77 11.62
N THR A 67 13.17 -24.70 11.12
CA THR A 67 14.38 -25.20 11.80
C THR A 67 15.43 -24.11 11.92
N LYS A 68 15.69 -23.37 10.82
CA LYS A 68 16.63 -22.25 10.80
C LYS A 68 16.23 -21.18 11.82
N ARG A 69 14.96 -20.75 11.83
CA ARG A 69 14.46 -19.74 12.77
C ARG A 69 14.59 -20.18 14.24
N LYS A 70 14.28 -21.44 14.54
CA LYS A 70 14.38 -21.97 15.91
C LYS A 70 15.83 -22.12 16.39
N SER A 71 16.78 -22.37 15.48
CA SER A 71 18.21 -22.49 15.81
C SER A 71 18.93 -21.16 16.06
N GLN A 72 18.30 -20.03 15.73
CA GLN A 72 18.82 -18.68 15.92
C GLN A 72 18.27 -17.99 17.19
N LEU A 73 17.44 -18.69 17.97
CA LEU A 73 16.94 -18.30 19.29
C LEU A 73 17.72 -19.03 20.38
#